data_AF-A0A7X6HHI8-F1
#
_entry.id   AF-A0A7X6HHI8-F1
#
_cell.length_a   1.000
_cell.length_b   1.000
_cell.length_c   1.000
_cell.angle_alpha   90.00
_cell.angle_beta   90.00
_cell.angle_gamma   90.00
#
_symmetry.space_group_name_H-M   'P 1'
#
loop_
_entity.id
_entity.type
_entity.pdbx_description
1 polymer ?
#
loop_
_entity_poly.entity_id
_entity_poly.type
_entity_poly.pdbx_seq_one_letter_code
_entity_poly.pdbx_strand_id
1 'polypeptide(L)'
;MKKSLLLSAALVVGLTGCGSGSAGEGAVPAATENPAAAPASSAPAALPAAFGPGEYYFEYKGATGRITLPSKPDAEIEEIRDMAGAGPVTYATVKVDNRKGTEHINMYEISVYSPEGEKFTFSGAASALDNWEIDSEVVGTDAYNRKVDVYNKHIEGADPLQVQDFVMVGQFAELPKEFTGMNVMPTGGFDSVLAVPEELKDQYAQMTQDVAQHLDAPPMD
;
A
#
# COMPACT_ATOMS: atom_id res chain seq x y z
N MET A 1 43.71 11.38 -0.85
CA MET A 1 44.55 11.12 -2.05
C MET A 1 43.87 10.04 -2.89
N LYS A 2 43.86 10.20 -4.23
CA LYS A 2 43.30 9.33 -5.30
C LYS A 2 41.75 9.26 -5.29
N LYS A 3 40.94 9.94 -6.13
CA LYS A 3 40.83 10.18 -7.60
C LYS A 3 40.64 8.92 -8.47
N SER A 4 39.41 8.76 -9.01
CA SER A 4 38.98 8.27 -10.35
C SER A 4 37.44 8.10 -10.28
N LEU A 5 36.51 8.76 -10.98
CA LEU A 5 36.34 9.33 -12.33
C LEU A 5 36.15 8.27 -13.44
N LEU A 6 35.10 8.49 -14.28
CA LEU A 6 34.70 7.87 -15.57
C LEU A 6 33.47 6.93 -15.48
N LEU A 7 32.48 6.90 -16.38
CA LEU A 7 32.12 7.69 -17.57
C LEU A 7 30.67 7.31 -17.99
N SER A 8 29.97 8.24 -18.66
CA SER A 8 28.59 8.19 -19.18
C SER A 8 28.30 7.15 -20.27
N ALA A 9 27.01 6.83 -20.47
CA ALA A 9 26.42 6.64 -21.81
C ALA A 9 24.90 6.91 -21.79
N ALA A 10 24.49 7.98 -22.47
CA ALA A 10 23.10 8.29 -22.82
C ALA A 10 22.78 7.66 -24.18
N LEU A 11 21.59 7.06 -24.32
CA LEU A 11 21.05 6.61 -25.60
C LEU A 11 19.71 7.32 -25.82
N VAL A 12 19.69 8.22 -26.80
CA VAL A 12 18.50 8.90 -27.33
C VAL A 12 18.11 8.19 -28.61
N VAL A 13 16.89 7.68 -28.69
CA VAL A 13 16.27 7.24 -29.96
C VAL A 13 15.02 8.09 -30.18
N GLY A 14 15.10 8.97 -31.17
CA GLY A 14 13.96 9.71 -31.69
C GLY A 14 13.25 8.91 -32.78
N LEU A 15 11.92 8.98 -32.79
CA LEU A 15 11.08 8.59 -33.91
C LEU A 15 10.14 9.74 -34.24
N THR A 16 10.44 10.40 -35.34
CA THR A 16 9.59 11.34 -36.06
C THR A 16 8.58 10.58 -36.90
N GLY A 17 7.32 10.99 -36.84
CA GLY A 17 6.26 10.50 -37.72
C GLY A 17 5.32 11.64 -38.11
N CYS A 18 5.64 12.30 -39.23
CA CYS A 18 4.76 13.24 -39.94
C CYS A 18 3.69 12.46 -40.72
N GLY A 19 2.42 12.84 -40.57
CA GLY A 19 1.33 12.45 -41.45
C GLY A 19 0.43 13.66 -41.69
N SER A 20 0.47 14.17 -42.92
CA SER A 20 -0.19 15.38 -43.43
C SER A 20 -1.42 15.01 -44.28
N GLY A 21 -2.42 15.90 -44.31
CA GLY A 21 -3.46 15.98 -45.35
C GLY A 21 -4.88 15.73 -44.82
N SER A 22 -5.92 16.48 -45.18
CA SER A 22 -6.09 17.58 -46.12
C SER A 22 -7.40 18.29 -45.74
N ALA A 23 -7.45 19.60 -45.97
CA ALA A 23 -8.67 20.40 -45.89
C ALA A 23 -9.66 19.97 -46.97
N GLY A 24 -10.93 19.88 -46.60
CA GLY A 24 -12.08 19.71 -47.48
C GLY A 24 -13.19 20.64 -47.03
N GLU A 25 -13.26 21.80 -47.68
CA GLU A 25 -14.35 22.77 -47.56
C GLU A 25 -15.49 22.33 -48.48
N GLY A 26 -16.69 22.13 -47.93
CA GLY A 26 -17.86 21.65 -48.66
C GLY A 26 -19.14 21.93 -47.89
N ALA A 27 -19.99 22.77 -48.48
CA ALA A 27 -21.20 23.38 -47.94
C ALA A 27 -22.25 22.44 -47.29
N VAL A 28 -22.97 23.04 -46.34
CA VAL A 28 -24.20 22.59 -45.65
C VAL A 28 -25.34 22.28 -46.64
N PRO A 29 -26.25 21.36 -46.30
CA PRO A 29 -27.52 21.84 -45.74
C PRO A 29 -28.04 21.04 -44.54
N ALA A 30 -28.85 21.72 -43.74
CA ALA A 30 -29.49 21.24 -42.52
C ALA A 30 -30.49 20.10 -42.76
N ALA A 31 -30.46 19.10 -41.88
CA ALA A 31 -31.59 18.24 -41.58
C ALA A 31 -31.57 17.86 -40.09
N THR A 32 -32.75 17.98 -39.48
CA THR A 32 -33.05 17.94 -38.06
C THR A 32 -33.13 16.51 -37.55
N GLU A 33 -32.20 16.06 -36.73
CA GLU A 33 -32.42 14.97 -35.77
C GLU A 33 -31.66 15.30 -34.49
N ASN A 34 -32.40 15.44 -33.40
CA ASN A 34 -31.88 15.56 -32.04
C ASN A 34 -31.36 14.17 -31.64
N PRO A 35 -30.04 13.92 -31.57
CA PRO A 35 -29.57 12.66 -31.01
C PRO A 35 -29.90 12.76 -29.52
N ALA A 36 -30.76 11.86 -29.04
CA ALA A 36 -30.85 11.58 -27.62
C ALA A 36 -29.41 11.42 -27.12
N ALA A 37 -28.97 12.37 -26.29
CA ALA A 37 -27.63 12.37 -25.73
C ALA A 37 -27.41 10.99 -25.11
N ALA A 38 -26.47 10.23 -25.67
CA ALA A 38 -25.98 9.03 -25.03
C ALA A 38 -25.65 9.40 -23.57
N PRO A 39 -26.04 8.58 -22.58
CA PRO A 39 -25.65 8.86 -21.20
C PRO A 39 -24.14 9.03 -21.22
N ALA A 40 -23.68 10.20 -20.76
CA ALA A 40 -22.25 10.47 -20.67
C ALA A 40 -21.66 9.33 -19.84
N SER A 41 -20.87 8.48 -20.51
CA SER A 41 -20.05 7.49 -19.86
C SER A 41 -19.04 8.29 -19.04
N SER A 42 -19.38 8.57 -17.78
CA SER A 42 -18.46 9.19 -16.85
C SER A 42 -17.31 8.21 -16.70
N ALA A 43 -16.19 8.50 -17.36
CA ALA A 43 -14.95 7.77 -17.13
C ALA A 43 -14.71 7.70 -15.62
N PRO A 44 -14.31 6.54 -15.08
CA PRO A 44 -14.05 6.40 -13.65
C PRO A 44 -13.10 7.52 -13.22
N ALA A 45 -13.45 8.22 -12.14
CA ALA A 45 -12.57 9.25 -11.60
C ALA A 45 -11.20 8.63 -11.33
N ALA A 46 -10.13 9.30 -11.77
CA ALA A 46 -8.78 8.85 -11.47
C ALA A 46 -8.52 9.00 -9.97
N LEU A 47 -7.73 8.09 -9.39
CA LEU A 47 -7.23 8.27 -8.03
C LEU A 47 -6.37 9.55 -7.97
N PRO A 48 -6.44 10.32 -6.87
CA PRO A 48 -5.53 11.44 -6.63
C PRO A 48 -4.07 11.04 -6.82
N ALA A 49 -3.25 11.95 -7.34
CA ALA A 49 -1.85 11.68 -7.63
C ALA A 49 -0.99 11.54 -6.36
N ALA A 50 -1.46 12.05 -5.22
CA ALA A 50 -0.78 11.95 -3.94
C ALA A 50 -1.80 11.89 -2.78
N PHE A 51 -1.42 11.18 -1.73
CA PHE A 51 -2.13 11.04 -0.45
C PHE A 51 -1.17 11.34 0.70
N GLY A 52 -1.59 11.22 1.95
CA GLY A 52 -0.71 11.42 3.10
C GLY A 52 -1.13 10.58 4.30
N PRO A 53 -0.56 10.82 5.49
CA PRO A 53 -1.00 10.16 6.73
C PRO A 53 -2.53 10.16 6.89
N GLY A 54 -3.10 9.03 7.33
CA GLY A 54 -4.55 8.85 7.44
C GLY A 54 -4.99 7.39 7.60
N GLU A 55 -6.25 7.15 7.25
CA GLU A 55 -6.86 5.82 7.25
C GLU A 55 -6.85 5.24 5.84
N TYR A 56 -6.48 3.96 5.74
CA TYR A 56 -6.41 3.24 4.46
C TYR A 56 -7.20 1.94 4.53
N TYR A 57 -7.64 1.49 3.36
CA TYR A 57 -8.44 0.30 3.15
C TYR A 57 -7.78 -0.62 2.13
N PHE A 58 -7.85 -1.93 2.37
CA PHE A 58 -7.54 -2.93 1.36
C PHE A 58 -8.52 -4.11 1.44
N GLU A 59 -8.62 -4.84 0.32
CA GLU A 59 -9.30 -6.12 0.27
C GLU A 59 -8.33 -7.20 -0.22
N TYR A 60 -8.47 -8.39 0.32
CA TYR A 60 -7.71 -9.54 -0.11
C TYR A 60 -8.51 -10.82 0.05
N LYS A 61 -8.89 -11.45 -1.07
CA LYS A 61 -9.57 -12.75 -1.10
C LYS A 61 -10.73 -12.86 -0.09
N GLY A 62 -11.56 -11.83 -0.01
CA GLY A 62 -12.73 -11.75 0.88
C GLY A 62 -12.45 -11.21 2.28
N ALA A 63 -11.17 -11.10 2.70
CA ALA A 63 -10.78 -10.35 3.87
C ALA A 63 -10.78 -8.85 3.56
N THR A 64 -11.10 -8.03 4.56
CA THR A 64 -10.94 -6.57 4.48
C THR A 64 -10.02 -6.10 5.59
N GLY A 65 -9.24 -5.06 5.32
CA GLY A 65 -8.38 -4.47 6.33
C GLY A 65 -8.42 -2.96 6.32
N ARG A 66 -8.29 -2.39 7.52
CA ARG A 66 -8.20 -0.95 7.75
C ARG A 66 -6.90 -0.62 8.45
N ILE A 67 -6.18 0.36 7.93
CA ILE A 67 -4.86 0.75 8.40
C ILE A 67 -4.92 2.19 8.90
N THR A 68 -4.46 2.44 10.12
CA THR A 68 -4.24 3.78 10.66
C THR A 68 -2.75 4.11 10.60
N LEU A 69 -2.37 5.17 9.88
CA LEU A 69 -0.96 5.52 9.63
C LEU A 69 -0.68 7.04 9.74
N PRO A 70 0.22 7.51 10.63
CA PRO A 70 0.78 6.77 11.74
C PRO A 70 -0.29 6.54 12.82
N SER A 71 -0.16 5.41 13.52
CA SER A 71 -0.95 5.11 14.70
C SER A 71 -0.23 5.55 15.98
N LYS A 72 -0.93 5.49 17.12
CA LYS A 72 -0.31 5.68 18.43
C LYS A 72 0.68 4.55 18.71
N PRO A 73 1.80 4.82 19.39
CA PRO A 73 2.70 3.75 19.82
C PRO A 73 1.99 2.74 20.71
N ASP A 74 2.31 1.46 20.51
CA ASP A 74 1.90 0.39 21.41
C ASP A 74 2.79 0.43 22.65
N ALA A 75 2.16 0.46 23.84
CA ALA A 75 2.88 0.67 25.09
C ALA A 75 3.79 -0.51 25.45
N GLU A 76 3.37 -1.76 25.17
CA GLU A 76 4.19 -2.93 25.47
C GLU A 76 5.38 -3.01 24.52
N ILE A 77 5.18 -2.70 23.23
CA ILE A 77 6.27 -2.69 22.24
C ILE A 77 7.26 -1.54 22.51
N GLU A 78 6.78 -0.35 22.85
CA GLU A 78 7.65 0.78 23.21
C GLU A 78 8.50 0.52 24.44
N GLU A 79 7.94 -0.16 25.45
CA GLU A 79 8.69 -0.62 26.63
C GLU A 79 9.88 -1.50 26.22
N ILE A 80 9.67 -2.48 25.32
CA ILE A 80 10.75 -3.32 24.79
C ILE A 80 11.76 -2.50 23.99
N ARG A 81 11.29 -1.57 23.14
CA ARG A 81 12.15 -0.69 22.32
C ARG A 81 13.13 0.09 23.20
N ASP A 82 12.62 0.67 24.28
CA ASP A 82 13.43 1.44 25.24
C ASP A 82 14.42 0.56 26.00
N MET A 83 14.00 -0.62 26.46
CA MET A 83 14.90 -1.58 27.11
C MET A 83 16.04 -2.05 26.20
N ALA A 84 15.76 -2.20 24.90
CA ALA A 84 16.77 -2.53 23.89
C ALA A 84 17.65 -1.35 23.48
N GLY A 85 17.34 -0.12 23.92
CA GLY A 85 18.03 1.09 23.48
C GLY A 85 17.87 1.37 21.98
N ALA A 86 16.80 0.85 21.36
CA ALA A 86 16.55 1.02 19.95
C ALA A 86 16.10 2.45 19.61
N GLY A 87 16.47 2.93 18.41
CA GLY A 87 16.09 4.25 17.93
C GLY A 87 14.58 4.44 17.78
N PRO A 88 14.11 5.68 17.59
CA PRO A 88 12.68 5.97 17.40
C PRO A 88 12.12 5.26 16.15
N VAL A 89 10.87 4.82 16.24
CA VAL A 89 10.15 4.10 15.18
C VAL A 89 8.78 4.74 14.92
N THR A 90 8.20 4.42 13.76
CA THR A 90 6.83 4.81 13.39
C THR A 90 5.92 3.60 13.43
N TYR A 91 4.71 3.76 13.98
CA TYR A 91 3.73 2.67 14.09
C TYR A 91 2.60 2.82 13.07
N ALA A 92 2.07 1.70 12.60
CA ALA A 92 0.75 1.61 11.99
C ALA A 92 -0.05 0.49 12.68
N THR A 93 -1.36 0.68 12.79
CA THR A 93 -2.26 -0.37 13.30
C THR A 93 -3.11 -0.85 12.14
N VAL A 94 -3.29 -2.17 12.03
CA VAL A 94 -4.14 -2.77 11.01
C VAL A 94 -5.21 -3.61 11.67
N LYS A 95 -6.47 -3.31 11.36
CA LYS A 95 -7.60 -4.16 11.75
C LYS A 95 -8.06 -4.96 10.56
N VAL A 96 -7.93 -6.28 10.63
CA VAL A 96 -8.36 -7.21 9.58
C VAL A 96 -9.64 -7.91 10.01
N ASP A 97 -10.66 -7.83 9.16
CA ASP A 97 -11.87 -8.64 9.24
C ASP A 97 -11.78 -9.76 8.20
N ASN A 98 -11.38 -10.95 8.67
CA ASN A 98 -11.24 -12.14 7.83
C ASN A 98 -12.47 -13.05 7.92
N ARG A 99 -13.63 -12.53 8.36
CA ARG A 99 -14.83 -13.36 8.53
C ARG A 99 -15.44 -13.85 7.23
N LYS A 100 -15.10 -13.20 6.12
CA LYS A 100 -15.52 -13.59 4.77
C LYS A 100 -14.34 -14.06 3.91
N GLY A 101 -13.12 -14.01 4.43
CA GLY A 101 -11.96 -14.43 3.67
C GLY A 101 -11.76 -15.93 3.72
N THR A 102 -10.95 -16.41 2.78
CA THR A 102 -10.74 -17.84 2.55
C THR A 102 -9.35 -18.32 2.92
N GLU A 103 -8.46 -17.42 3.33
CA GLU A 103 -7.06 -17.70 3.64
C GLU A 103 -6.66 -17.08 4.98
N HIS A 104 -5.61 -17.63 5.60
CA HIS A 104 -5.00 -17.06 6.79
C HIS A 104 -4.27 -15.75 6.46
N ILE A 105 -4.47 -14.70 7.25
CA ILE A 105 -3.83 -13.38 7.05
C ILE A 105 -2.83 -13.13 8.18
N ASN A 106 -1.57 -12.83 7.86
CA ASN A 106 -0.52 -12.60 8.85
C ASN A 106 0.11 -11.18 8.77
N MET A 107 -0.29 -10.38 7.78
CA MET A 107 0.13 -8.98 7.63
C MET A 107 1.67 -8.80 7.67
N TYR A 108 2.37 -9.37 6.69
CA TYR A 108 3.84 -9.44 6.71
C TYR A 108 4.50 -8.07 6.58
N GLU A 109 4.00 -7.25 5.67
CA GLU A 109 4.64 -5.99 5.29
C GLU A 109 3.60 -4.97 4.83
N ILE A 110 3.81 -3.71 5.21
CA ILE A 110 3.20 -2.54 4.56
C ILE A 110 4.33 -1.72 3.96
N SER A 111 4.17 -1.32 2.71
CA SER A 111 5.09 -0.48 1.97
C SER A 111 4.42 0.81 1.56
N VAL A 112 5.04 1.94 1.89
CA VAL A 112 4.60 3.29 1.50
C VAL A 112 5.64 3.89 0.56
N TYR A 113 5.18 4.55 -0.50
CA TYR A 113 6.05 5.12 -1.52
C TYR A 113 5.91 6.64 -1.53
N SER A 114 7.02 7.38 -1.50
CA SER A 114 6.99 8.85 -1.62
C SER A 114 6.88 9.31 -3.08
N PRO A 115 6.59 10.61 -3.34
CA PRO A 115 6.67 11.21 -4.67
C PRO A 115 8.04 11.08 -5.34
N GLU A 116 9.11 11.02 -4.55
CA GLU A 116 10.49 10.82 -5.00
C GLU A 116 10.80 9.36 -5.35
N GLY A 117 9.85 8.44 -5.08
CA GLY A 117 10.00 7.00 -5.32
C GLY A 117 10.72 6.25 -4.20
N GLU A 118 10.90 6.88 -3.03
CA GLU A 118 11.48 6.21 -1.86
C GLU A 118 10.48 5.25 -1.22
N LYS A 119 10.94 4.06 -0.82
CA LYS A 119 10.13 3.04 -0.17
C LYS A 119 10.34 3.06 1.35
N PHE A 120 9.26 3.22 2.09
CA PHE A 120 9.21 3.14 3.55
C PHE A 120 8.49 1.85 3.94
N THR A 121 9.16 0.98 4.68
CA THR A 121 8.67 -0.39 4.96
C THR A 121 8.35 -0.56 6.43
N PHE A 122 7.15 -1.07 6.71
CA PHE A 122 6.73 -1.50 8.03
C PHE A 122 6.68 -3.02 8.07
N SER A 123 7.30 -3.62 9.09
CA SER A 123 7.18 -5.05 9.39
C SER A 123 6.20 -5.29 10.53
N GLY A 124 5.67 -6.51 10.65
CA GLY A 124 4.93 -6.92 11.84
C GLY A 124 5.73 -6.73 13.14
N ALA A 125 5.04 -6.46 14.24
CA ALA A 125 5.65 -6.19 15.55
C ALA A 125 6.58 -7.33 16.01
N ALA A 126 6.20 -8.59 15.84
CA ALA A 126 7.05 -9.73 16.16
C ALA A 126 8.42 -9.64 15.46
N SER A 127 8.44 -9.37 14.16
CA SER A 127 9.68 -9.19 13.39
C SER A 127 10.50 -7.98 13.86
N ALA A 128 9.86 -6.90 14.31
CA ALA A 128 10.57 -5.76 14.88
C ALA A 128 11.22 -6.12 16.23
N LEU A 129 10.48 -6.80 17.11
CA LEU A 129 10.95 -7.27 18.41
C LEU A 129 12.11 -8.28 18.32
N ASP A 130 12.12 -9.11 17.27
CA ASP A 130 13.25 -10.02 16.99
C ASP A 130 14.54 -9.26 16.69
N ASN A 131 14.45 -8.10 16.02
CA ASN A 131 15.61 -7.27 15.70
C ASN A 131 16.13 -6.44 16.89
N TRP A 132 15.33 -6.31 17.95
CA TRP A 132 15.73 -5.60 19.15
C TRP A 132 16.40 -6.56 20.14
N GLU A 133 17.73 -6.50 20.16
CA GLU A 133 18.54 -7.28 21.08
C GLU A 133 18.40 -6.71 22.50
N ILE A 134 18.02 -7.58 23.43
CA ILE A 134 18.01 -7.26 24.86
C ILE A 134 19.11 -8.09 25.51
N ASP A 135 20.10 -7.39 26.06
CA ASP A 135 21.16 -8.03 26.83
C ASP A 135 20.63 -8.42 28.22
N SER A 136 20.26 -9.69 28.37
CA SER A 136 19.75 -10.23 29.63
C SER A 136 20.76 -10.20 30.78
N GLU A 137 22.07 -10.08 30.51
CA GLU A 137 23.07 -9.91 31.56
C GLU A 137 23.06 -8.49 32.14
N VAL A 138 22.60 -7.51 31.35
CA VAL A 138 22.52 -6.10 31.73
C VAL A 138 21.16 -5.75 32.32
N VAL A 139 20.07 -6.13 31.65
CA VAL A 139 18.70 -5.75 32.06
C VAL A 139 17.96 -6.85 32.83
N GLY A 140 18.56 -8.03 32.95
CA GLY A 140 18.01 -9.17 33.67
C GLY A 140 17.09 -10.07 32.84
N THR A 141 16.88 -11.29 33.33
CA THR A 141 16.05 -12.32 32.67
C THR A 141 14.58 -11.92 32.56
N ASP A 142 14.07 -11.12 33.49
CA ASP A 142 12.68 -10.67 33.47
C ASP A 142 12.37 -9.80 32.23
N ALA A 143 13.29 -8.92 31.84
CA ALA A 143 13.15 -8.09 30.63
C ALA A 143 13.16 -8.95 29.35
N TYR A 144 14.00 -9.98 29.31
CA TYR A 144 14.01 -10.94 28.20
C TYR A 144 12.69 -11.71 28.11
N ASN A 145 12.20 -12.25 29.23
CA ASN A 145 10.92 -12.97 29.28
C ASN A 145 9.76 -12.05 28.87
N ARG A 146 9.78 -10.79 29.32
CA ARG A 146 8.81 -9.79 28.93
C ARG A 146 8.79 -9.57 27.42
N LYS A 147 9.95 -9.50 26.76
CA LYS A 147 10.02 -9.44 25.29
C LYS A 147 9.40 -10.66 24.64
N VAL A 148 9.71 -11.86 25.13
CA VAL A 148 9.15 -13.12 24.60
C VAL A 148 7.62 -13.15 24.73
N ASP A 149 7.08 -12.69 25.85
CA ASP A 149 5.63 -12.61 26.05
C ASP A 149 4.97 -11.64 25.06
N VAL A 150 5.55 -10.45 24.86
CA VAL A 150 5.04 -9.47 23.88
C VAL A 150 5.18 -10.01 22.46
N TYR A 151 6.31 -10.62 22.12
CA TYR A 151 6.53 -11.27 20.82
C TYR A 151 5.44 -12.30 20.51
N ASN A 152 5.19 -13.23 21.45
CA ASN A 152 4.21 -14.30 21.26
C ASN A 152 2.77 -13.79 21.09
N LYS A 153 2.43 -12.61 21.62
CA LYS A 153 1.12 -11.97 21.36
C LYS A 153 0.97 -11.45 19.93
N HIS A 154 2.07 -11.21 19.23
CA HIS A 154 2.10 -10.56 17.91
C HIS A 154 2.48 -11.48 16.76
N ILE A 155 2.68 -12.79 17.00
CA ILE A 155 2.92 -13.79 15.94
C ILE A 155 1.64 -14.41 15.38
N GLU A 156 0.48 -14.14 15.99
CA GLU A 156 -0.80 -14.69 15.54
C GLU A 156 -1.36 -13.88 14.37
N GLY A 157 -1.84 -14.60 13.35
CA GLY A 157 -2.60 -14.04 12.25
C GLY A 157 -4.11 -14.18 12.42
N ALA A 158 -4.86 -13.69 11.45
CA ALA A 158 -6.31 -13.82 11.36
C ALA A 158 -6.67 -15.05 10.52
N ASP A 159 -7.22 -16.10 11.15
CA ASP A 159 -7.81 -17.21 10.42
C ASP A 159 -9.15 -16.84 9.77
N PRO A 160 -9.65 -17.62 8.79
CA PRO A 160 -11.01 -17.46 8.30
C PRO A 160 -12.01 -17.47 9.47
N LEU A 161 -13.04 -16.62 9.40
CA LEU A 161 -14.03 -16.41 10.47
C LEU A 161 -13.53 -15.58 11.67
N GLN A 162 -12.31 -15.01 11.62
CA GLN A 162 -11.73 -14.21 12.70
C GLN A 162 -11.64 -12.71 12.34
N VAL A 163 -11.55 -11.88 13.39
CA VAL A 163 -11.09 -10.48 13.32
C VAL A 163 -9.82 -10.36 14.15
N GLN A 164 -8.80 -9.71 13.62
CA GLN A 164 -7.50 -9.56 14.29
C GLN A 164 -6.97 -8.14 14.10
N ASP A 165 -6.35 -7.61 15.16
CA ASP A 165 -5.57 -6.37 15.09
C ASP A 165 -4.07 -6.71 15.01
N PHE A 166 -3.35 -6.00 14.15
CA PHE A 166 -1.92 -6.11 13.94
C PHE A 166 -1.26 -4.77 14.25
N VAL A 167 -0.06 -4.83 14.83
CA VAL A 167 0.82 -3.67 14.98
C VAL A 167 1.97 -3.81 14.00
N MET A 168 2.19 -2.77 13.22
CA MET A 168 3.23 -2.68 12.20
C MET A 168 4.22 -1.60 12.59
N VAL A 169 5.52 -1.86 12.42
CA VAL A 169 6.61 -1.01 12.90
C VAL A 169 7.57 -0.69 11.76
N GLY A 170 7.77 0.59 11.50
CA GLY A 170 8.75 1.12 10.56
C GLY A 170 9.97 1.66 11.31
N GLN A 171 11.17 1.18 10.97
CA GLN A 171 12.43 1.59 11.62
C GLN A 171 12.93 2.95 11.11
N PHE A 172 12.08 3.97 11.22
CA PHE A 172 12.35 5.36 10.89
C PHE A 172 11.50 6.25 11.79
N ALA A 173 12.04 7.44 12.10
CA ALA A 173 11.42 8.37 13.04
C ALA A 173 10.22 9.12 12.44
N GLU A 174 10.26 9.40 11.14
CA GLU A 174 9.26 10.22 10.46
C GLU A 174 8.85 9.57 9.15
N LEU A 175 7.56 9.71 8.85
CA LEU A 175 6.95 9.30 7.60
C LEU A 175 6.93 10.50 6.62
N PRO A 176 7.04 10.29 5.30
CA PRO A 176 6.85 11.39 4.36
C PRO A 176 5.46 12.03 4.53
N LYS A 177 5.33 13.30 4.13
CA LYS A 177 4.05 14.01 4.20
C LYS A 177 3.09 13.60 3.10
N GLU A 178 3.64 13.12 1.99
CA GLU A 178 2.92 12.71 0.80
C GLU A 178 3.33 11.29 0.38
N PHE A 179 2.37 10.53 -0.12
CA PHE A 179 2.54 9.18 -0.65
C PHE A 179 1.99 9.12 -2.07
N THR A 180 2.64 8.34 -2.91
CA THR A 180 2.15 7.98 -4.26
C THR A 180 1.44 6.64 -4.26
N GLY A 181 1.62 5.82 -3.21
CA GLY A 181 0.94 4.55 -3.07
C GLY A 181 1.26 3.85 -1.76
N MET A 182 0.39 2.89 -1.41
CA MET A 182 0.57 1.99 -0.28
C MET A 182 0.28 0.56 -0.73
N ASN A 183 1.20 -0.35 -0.48
CA ASN A 183 1.04 -1.76 -0.74
C ASN A 183 1.04 -2.54 0.57
N VAL A 184 0.27 -3.61 0.61
CA VAL A 184 0.11 -4.50 1.75
C VAL A 184 0.40 -5.92 1.29
N MET A 185 1.13 -6.69 2.09
CA MET A 185 1.38 -8.12 1.88
C MET A 185 0.67 -8.96 2.95
N PRO A 186 -0.61 -9.33 2.76
CA PRO A 186 -1.41 -9.95 3.80
C PRO A 186 -0.98 -11.39 4.13
N THR A 187 -0.45 -12.15 3.18
CA THR A 187 -0.17 -13.60 3.31
C THR A 187 1.28 -13.98 2.97
N GLY A 188 2.12 -13.01 2.61
CA GLY A 188 3.53 -13.23 2.26
C GLY A 188 3.69 -13.66 0.79
N GLY A 189 4.83 -14.25 0.43
CA GLY A 189 4.99 -14.93 -0.87
C GLY A 189 4.86 -14.07 -2.12
N PHE A 190 5.15 -12.76 -2.04
CA PHE A 190 5.01 -11.76 -3.12
C PHE A 190 3.57 -11.38 -3.50
N ASP A 191 2.56 -11.87 -2.77
CA ASP A 191 1.16 -11.52 -3.04
C ASP A 191 0.83 -10.19 -2.34
N SER A 192 0.96 -9.11 -3.11
CA SER A 192 0.76 -7.73 -2.65
C SER A 192 -0.53 -7.16 -3.22
N VAL A 193 -1.27 -6.44 -2.39
CA VAL A 193 -2.45 -5.66 -2.81
C VAL A 193 -2.25 -4.18 -2.53
N LEU A 194 -2.90 -3.35 -3.33
CA LEU A 194 -2.94 -1.91 -3.10
C LEU A 194 -3.86 -1.61 -1.92
N ALA A 195 -3.39 -0.79 -0.99
CA ALA A 195 -4.24 -0.09 -0.05
C ALA A 195 -4.51 1.33 -0.56
N VAL A 196 -5.77 1.75 -0.45
CA VAL A 196 -6.24 3.06 -0.87
C VAL A 196 -6.71 3.86 0.34
N PRO A 197 -6.71 5.20 0.31
CA PRO A 197 -7.37 5.98 1.37
C PRO A 197 -8.81 5.51 1.59
N GLU A 198 -9.24 5.41 2.85
CA GLU A 198 -10.56 4.87 3.21
C GLU A 198 -11.70 5.65 2.52
N GLU A 199 -11.54 6.95 2.30
CA GLU A 199 -12.51 7.79 1.59
C GLU A 199 -12.66 7.46 0.09
N LEU A 200 -11.70 6.72 -0.49
CA LEU A 200 -11.70 6.32 -1.90
C LEU A 200 -12.07 4.85 -2.12
N LYS A 201 -12.37 4.08 -1.07
CA LYS A 201 -12.60 2.64 -1.18
C LYS A 201 -13.72 2.27 -2.17
N ASP A 202 -14.82 3.03 -2.18
CA ASP A 202 -15.98 2.73 -3.03
C ASP A 202 -15.68 3.04 -4.50
N GLN A 203 -14.91 4.10 -4.74
CA GLN A 203 -14.40 4.44 -6.08
C GLN A 203 -13.45 3.35 -6.60
N TYR A 204 -12.56 2.85 -5.75
CA TYR A 204 -11.64 1.76 -6.10
C TYR A 204 -12.38 0.44 -6.37
N ALA A 205 -13.39 0.12 -5.56
CA ALA A 205 -14.25 -1.05 -5.78
C ALA A 205 -14.98 -0.98 -7.13
N GLN A 206 -15.49 0.20 -7.52
CA GLN A 206 -16.12 0.38 -8.83
C GLN A 206 -15.10 0.21 -9.96
N MET A 207 -13.92 0.83 -9.85
CA MET A 207 -12.87 0.73 -10.88
C MET A 207 -12.43 -0.72 -11.12
N THR A 208 -12.26 -1.50 -10.05
CA THR A 208 -11.87 -2.91 -10.15
C THR A 208 -12.97 -3.78 -10.79
N GLN A 209 -14.24 -3.51 -10.48
CA GLN A 209 -15.38 -4.16 -11.14
C GLN A 209 -15.47 -3.81 -12.63
N ASP A 210 -15.31 -2.54 -12.98
CA ASP A 210 -15.39 -2.09 -14.37
C ASP A 210 -14.30 -2.75 -15.22
N VAL A 211 -13.06 -2.85 -14.71
CA VAL A 211 -11.96 -3.54 -15.39
C VAL A 211 -12.28 -5.03 -15.58
N ALA A 212 -12.79 -5.71 -14.55
CA ALA A 212 -13.15 -7.12 -14.66
C ALA A 212 -14.23 -7.35 -15.73
N GLN A 213 -15.25 -6.50 -15.79
CA GLN A 213 -16.34 -6.61 -16.78
C GLN A 213 -15.87 -6.37 -18.22
N HIS A 214 -14.84 -5.55 -18.44
CA HIS A 214 -14.31 -5.29 -19.79
C HIS A 214 -13.32 -6.35 -20.26
N LEU A 215 -12.69 -7.11 -19.35
CA LEU A 215 -11.80 -8.22 -19.71
C LEU A 215 -12.56 -9.48 -20.14
N ASP A 216 -13.81 -9.65 -19.68
CA ASP A 216 -14.68 -10.78 -20.05
C ASP A 216 -15.49 -10.56 -21.34
N ALA A 217 -15.28 -9.45 -22.05
CA ALA A 217 -15.91 -9.26 -23.36
C ALA A 217 -15.31 -10.26 -24.37
N PRO A 218 -16.12 -11.12 -25.02
CA PRO A 218 -15.61 -12.04 -26.03
C PRO A 218 -14.96 -11.25 -27.17
N PRO A 219 -13.87 -11.76 -27.79
CA PRO A 219 -13.28 -11.11 -28.94
C PRO A 219 -14.38 -10.92 -29.99
N MET A 220 -14.56 -9.69 -30.45
CA MET A 220 -15.48 -9.38 -31.55
C MET A 220 -14.91 -10.02 -32.82
N ASP A 221 -15.60 -11.05 -33.32
CA ASP A 221 -15.32 -11.73 -34.59
C ASP A 221 -15.49 -10.79 -35.80
#